data_AF-A0A2A5JH48-F1
#
_entry.id   AF-A0A2A5JH48-F1
#
_cell.length_a   1.000
_cell.length_b   1.000
_cell.length_c   1.000
_cell.angle_alpha   90.00
_cell.angle_beta   90.00
_cell.angle_gamma   90.00
#
_symmetry.space_group_name_H-M   'P 1'
#
loop_
_entity.id
_entity.type
_entity.pdbx_description
1 polymer ?
#
loop_
_entity_poly.entity_id
_entity_poly.type
_entity_poly.pdbx_seq_one_letter_code
_entity_poly.pdbx_strand_id
1 'polypeptide(L)'
;MKRSNSRTKYMLGGFVLAAIVATTTACGSDDKTDTGSQSADTVHAVTHARGTTDVPTDPQRVVVLEPVQLDTSVALGVIPVGTAVLSETTGVPAYLGEKAAEIEMVGTVAAPNLEKIVALSPDLIIGTESRHGDLYEQLAAIAPTVYMATQTDPWQDNVQFVAEALNKTDQAGELLGDYTARCEEVASKHSTEGKTAQLIRPRDDVLTLYGPTSFAGSTLECAGLTIPARDWENSISVDLSPEFVSGANADLILVTSAKPADAGTMPKAVADNAGFFPNPHLVDMSYWITGVGPLGGLTVLDDLDRILGASN
;
A
#
# COMPACT_ATOMS: atom_id res chain seq x y z
N MET A 1 -73.05 -29.58 -47.50
CA MET A 1 -72.54 -28.51 -48.40
C MET A 1 -71.21 -28.97 -49.04
N LYS A 2 -70.65 -28.19 -49.97
CA LYS A 2 -69.58 -28.56 -50.92
C LYS A 2 -68.23 -28.95 -50.27
N ARG A 3 -67.58 -29.96 -50.88
CA ARG A 3 -66.15 -30.09 -51.28
C ARG A 3 -65.04 -29.54 -50.34
N SER A 4 -64.03 -30.36 -50.04
CA SER A 4 -62.79 -30.38 -50.86
C SER A 4 -61.83 -31.55 -50.51
N ASN A 5 -61.03 -31.98 -51.48
CA ASN A 5 -59.96 -33.00 -51.35
C ASN A 5 -58.59 -32.34 -51.16
N SER A 6 -57.59 -33.07 -50.62
CA SER A 6 -56.27 -33.37 -51.25
C SER A 6 -55.27 -33.91 -50.20
N ARG A 7 -54.93 -35.21 -50.20
CA ARG A 7 -53.62 -35.81 -50.63
C ARG A 7 -52.39 -35.19 -49.93
N THR A 8 -51.59 -35.97 -49.19
CA THR A 8 -50.44 -36.79 -49.70
C THR A 8 -49.82 -37.54 -48.48
N LYS A 9 -49.42 -38.83 -48.46
CA LYS A 9 -48.51 -39.69 -49.29
C LYS A 9 -47.00 -39.40 -49.06
N TYR A 10 -46.05 -40.34 -48.95
CA TYR A 10 -45.96 -41.82 -49.00
C TYR A 10 -44.80 -42.29 -48.06
N MET A 11 -44.84 -43.54 -47.57
CA MET A 11 -43.68 -44.45 -47.27
C MET A 11 -42.63 -44.00 -46.21
N LEU A 12 -41.79 -44.86 -45.58
CA LEU A 12 -41.25 -46.18 -45.96
C LEU A 12 -40.75 -47.01 -44.72
N GLY A 13 -41.01 -48.33 -44.66
CA GLY A 13 -40.33 -49.37 -43.83
C GLY A 13 -40.45 -49.29 -42.28
N GLY A 14 -40.40 -50.35 -41.46
CA GLY A 14 -40.38 -51.83 -41.60
C GLY A 14 -40.15 -52.43 -40.19
N PHE A 15 -40.99 -53.34 -39.64
CA PHE A 15 -40.78 -54.81 -39.56
C PHE A 15 -39.30 -55.21 -39.27
N VAL A 16 -38.89 -55.99 -38.23
CA VAL A 16 -39.55 -57.09 -37.48
C VAL A 16 -39.00 -57.29 -36.05
N LEU A 17 -39.88 -57.75 -35.17
CA LEU A 17 -39.74 -58.55 -33.93
C LEU A 17 -38.51 -59.49 -33.78
N ALA A 18 -37.91 -59.58 -32.58
CA ALA A 18 -37.50 -60.84 -31.92
C ALA A 18 -37.01 -60.58 -30.47
N ALA A 19 -37.14 -61.59 -29.60
CA ALA A 19 -36.78 -61.53 -28.18
C ALA A 19 -35.66 -62.54 -27.83
N ILE A 20 -35.27 -62.59 -26.53
CA ILE A 20 -34.75 -63.74 -25.73
C ILE A 20 -33.38 -63.54 -25.01
N VAL A 21 -33.49 -63.31 -23.68
CA VAL A 21 -32.77 -63.97 -22.56
C VAL A 21 -31.25 -63.75 -22.29
N ALA A 22 -31.01 -62.87 -21.31
CA ALA A 22 -30.37 -63.07 -19.98
C ALA A 22 -28.85 -63.34 -19.73
N THR A 23 -28.47 -62.95 -18.50
CA THR A 23 -27.21 -63.21 -17.75
C THR A 23 -25.98 -62.38 -18.18
N THR A 24 -25.10 -61.87 -17.31
CA THR A 24 -24.92 -61.97 -15.83
C THR A 24 -24.61 -60.58 -15.21
N THR A 25 -25.03 -60.33 -13.97
CA THR A 25 -24.61 -59.14 -13.19
C THR A 25 -23.47 -59.50 -12.25
N ALA A 26 -22.28 -58.95 -12.48
CA ALA A 26 -21.15 -59.06 -11.57
C ALA A 26 -21.26 -58.01 -10.45
N CYS A 27 -21.01 -58.40 -9.20
CA CYS A 27 -20.82 -57.46 -8.10
C CYS A 27 -19.38 -56.94 -8.10
N GLY A 28 -19.22 -55.62 -8.06
CA GLY A 28 -17.98 -54.93 -7.73
C GLY A 28 -18.33 -53.82 -6.72
N SER A 29 -17.57 -53.73 -5.63
CA SER A 29 -17.88 -52.81 -4.53
C SER A 29 -17.55 -51.37 -4.89
N ASP A 30 -18.55 -50.48 -4.87
CA ASP A 30 -18.34 -49.03 -4.88
C ASP A 30 -17.81 -48.61 -3.50
N ASP A 31 -16.49 -48.57 -3.36
CA ASP A 31 -15.83 -47.93 -2.23
C ASP A 31 -15.92 -46.41 -2.43
N LYS A 32 -16.92 -45.78 -1.81
CA LYS A 32 -17.10 -44.32 -1.85
C LYS A 32 -16.06 -43.66 -0.97
N THR A 33 -14.86 -43.46 -1.52
CA THR A 33 -13.92 -42.47 -1.04
C THR A 33 -14.58 -41.10 -1.13
N ASP A 34 -15.08 -40.63 0.01
CA ASP A 34 -15.55 -39.26 0.20
C ASP A 34 -14.32 -38.33 0.21
N THR A 35 -13.79 -38.06 -0.99
CA THR A 35 -12.77 -37.03 -1.20
C THR A 35 -13.42 -35.68 -0.98
N GLY A 36 -13.49 -35.29 0.29
CA GLY A 36 -13.77 -33.93 0.68
C GLY A 36 -12.86 -33.01 -0.13
N SER A 37 -13.47 -32.09 -0.86
CA SER A 37 -12.76 -31.11 -1.67
C SER A 37 -11.99 -30.17 -0.76
N GLN A 38 -10.77 -30.55 -0.39
CA GLN A 38 -9.73 -29.57 -0.16
C GLN A 38 -9.61 -28.80 -1.47
N SER A 39 -10.10 -27.56 -1.46
CA SER A 39 -9.70 -26.58 -2.46
C SER A 39 -8.19 -26.62 -2.50
N ALA A 40 -7.61 -26.96 -3.64
CA ALA A 40 -6.19 -26.73 -3.83
C ALA A 40 -6.03 -25.21 -3.81
N ASP A 41 -5.44 -24.68 -2.74
CA ASP A 41 -5.18 -23.25 -2.61
C ASP A 41 -4.37 -22.83 -3.83
N THR A 42 -5.01 -22.07 -4.71
CA THR A 42 -4.38 -21.57 -5.93
C THR A 42 -3.25 -20.64 -5.53
N VAL A 43 -2.09 -20.82 -6.16
CA VAL A 43 -0.90 -20.01 -5.92
C VAL A 43 -0.44 -19.34 -7.21
N HIS A 44 0.18 -18.18 -7.09
CA HIS A 44 0.93 -17.51 -8.16
C HIS A 44 2.37 -17.26 -7.72
N ALA A 45 3.29 -17.28 -8.68
CA ALA A 45 4.70 -17.06 -8.41
C ALA A 45 5.00 -15.55 -8.37
N VAL A 46 5.52 -15.06 -7.25
CA VAL A 46 5.95 -13.68 -7.05
C VAL A 46 7.47 -13.62 -7.07
N THR A 47 8.05 -12.71 -7.85
CA THR A 47 9.52 -12.52 -7.90
C THR A 47 9.93 -11.35 -7.00
N HIS A 48 10.91 -11.58 -6.14
CA HIS A 48 11.28 -10.67 -5.06
C HIS A 48 12.79 -10.73 -4.75
N ALA A 49 13.24 -9.96 -3.76
CA ALA A 49 14.67 -9.78 -3.47
C ALA A 49 15.43 -11.07 -3.14
N ARG A 50 14.73 -12.16 -2.76
CA ARG A 50 15.32 -13.46 -2.41
C ARG A 50 15.04 -14.57 -3.43
N GLY A 51 14.46 -14.25 -4.59
CA GLY A 51 14.19 -15.19 -5.67
C GLY A 51 12.72 -15.18 -6.07
N THR A 52 12.12 -16.36 -6.18
CA THR A 52 10.70 -16.53 -6.53
C THR A 52 10.02 -17.42 -5.50
N THR A 53 8.82 -17.02 -5.07
CA THR A 53 8.02 -17.74 -4.07
C THR A 53 6.59 -17.89 -4.58
N ASP A 54 6.03 -19.09 -4.43
CA ASP A 54 4.61 -19.33 -4.67
C ASP A 54 3.80 -18.75 -3.49
N VAL A 55 2.91 -17.81 -3.79
CA VAL A 55 2.07 -17.07 -2.84
C VAL A 55 0.61 -17.42 -3.09
N PRO A 56 -0.27 -17.52 -2.06
CA PRO A 56 -1.70 -17.72 -2.27
C PRO A 56 -2.30 -16.63 -3.18
N THR A 57 -3.13 -17.02 -4.14
CA THR A 57 -3.81 -16.12 -5.08
C THR A 57 -4.84 -15.20 -4.41
N ASP A 58 -5.28 -15.53 -3.19
CA ASP A 58 -6.15 -14.72 -2.33
C ASP A 58 -5.74 -14.89 -0.85
N PRO A 59 -4.67 -14.23 -0.39
CA PRO A 59 -4.14 -14.43 0.96
C PRO A 59 -5.05 -13.80 2.03
N GLN A 60 -5.42 -14.58 3.04
CA GLN A 60 -6.41 -14.23 4.07
C GLN A 60 -5.77 -13.76 5.38
N ARG A 61 -4.49 -14.09 5.61
CA ARG A 61 -3.77 -13.87 6.87
C ARG A 61 -2.40 -13.24 6.61
N VAL A 62 -2.42 -12.06 6.00
CA VAL A 62 -1.21 -11.30 5.67
C VAL A 62 -0.57 -10.71 6.93
N VAL A 63 0.74 -10.84 7.06
CA VAL A 63 1.57 -10.04 7.99
C VAL A 63 2.49 -9.13 7.18
N VAL A 64 2.59 -7.86 7.57
CA VAL A 64 3.43 -6.86 6.90
C VAL A 64 4.45 -6.28 7.88
N LEU A 65 5.67 -6.02 7.41
CA LEU A 65 6.78 -5.62 8.29
C LEU A 65 7.19 -4.14 8.13
N GLU A 66 6.53 -3.36 7.27
CA GLU A 66 6.82 -1.94 7.06
C GLU A 66 5.56 -1.07 6.81
N PRO A 67 5.61 0.25 7.11
CA PRO A 67 4.48 1.16 6.91
C PRO A 67 3.94 1.22 5.48
N VAL A 68 4.81 1.18 4.45
CA VAL A 68 4.39 1.20 3.04
C VAL A 68 3.59 -0.05 2.65
N GLN A 69 3.95 -1.20 3.22
CA GLN A 69 3.26 -2.46 3.00
C GLN A 69 1.91 -2.45 3.70
N LEU A 70 1.85 -1.92 4.92
CA LEU A 70 0.61 -1.72 5.67
C LEU A 70 -0.37 -0.77 4.96
N ASP A 71 0.08 0.44 4.63
CA ASP A 71 -0.72 1.45 3.94
C ASP A 71 -1.27 0.89 2.61
N THR A 72 -0.39 0.34 1.78
CA THR A 72 -0.78 -0.25 0.49
C THR A 72 -1.76 -1.43 0.67
N SER A 73 -1.56 -2.32 1.65
CA SER A 73 -2.49 -3.43 1.89
C SER A 73 -3.90 -2.90 2.22
N VAL A 74 -3.98 -1.94 3.15
CA VAL A 74 -5.24 -1.31 3.57
C VAL A 74 -5.89 -0.57 2.40
N ALA A 75 -5.11 0.14 1.58
CA ALA A 75 -5.58 0.82 0.36
C ALA A 75 -6.19 -0.17 -0.65
N LEU A 76 -5.57 -1.34 -0.82
CA LEU A 76 -6.05 -2.43 -1.68
C LEU A 76 -7.19 -3.27 -1.04
N GLY A 77 -7.70 -2.84 0.11
CA GLY A 77 -8.81 -3.48 0.82
C GLY A 77 -8.44 -4.75 1.61
N VAL A 78 -7.16 -5.04 1.78
CA VAL A 78 -6.64 -6.13 2.63
C VAL A 78 -6.29 -5.56 3.99
N ILE A 79 -6.88 -6.08 5.06
CA ILE A 79 -6.49 -5.73 6.43
C ILE A 79 -5.53 -6.83 6.92
N PRO A 80 -4.23 -6.54 7.12
CA PRO A 80 -3.28 -7.51 7.67
C PRO A 80 -3.73 -8.04 9.04
N VAL A 81 -3.43 -9.30 9.35
CA VAL A 81 -3.65 -9.86 10.70
C VAL A 81 -2.53 -9.48 11.67
N GLY A 82 -1.44 -8.88 11.18
CA GLY A 82 -0.41 -8.30 12.01
C GLY A 82 0.51 -7.34 11.26
N THR A 83 1.05 -6.35 11.96
CA THR A 83 1.98 -5.37 11.38
C THR A 83 3.14 -5.02 12.31
N ALA A 84 4.34 -4.87 11.78
CA ALA A 84 5.45 -4.24 12.51
C ALA A 84 5.31 -2.71 12.40
N VAL A 85 5.40 -2.01 13.53
CA VAL A 85 5.18 -0.55 13.60
C VAL A 85 6.49 0.21 13.79
N LEU A 86 6.53 1.51 13.49
CA LEU A 86 7.73 2.32 13.76
C LEU A 86 7.99 2.49 15.27
N SER A 87 6.92 2.45 16.07
CA SER A 87 6.98 2.47 17.54
C SER A 87 5.71 1.83 18.10
N GLU A 88 5.85 0.85 19.01
CA GLU A 88 4.69 0.24 19.70
C GLU A 88 3.96 1.25 20.63
N THR A 89 4.57 2.41 20.92
CA THR A 89 3.92 3.50 21.67
C THR A 89 2.99 4.34 20.80
N THR A 90 3.32 4.54 19.51
CA THR A 90 2.43 5.25 18.57
C THR A 90 1.44 4.31 17.90
N GLY A 91 1.83 3.04 17.74
CA GLY A 91 1.01 1.99 17.14
C GLY A 91 0.75 2.20 15.64
N VAL A 92 -0.38 1.66 15.18
CA VAL A 92 -0.87 1.81 13.80
C VAL A 92 -1.33 3.26 13.56
N PRO A 93 -0.89 3.93 12.48
CA PRO A 93 -1.32 5.29 12.18
C PRO A 93 -2.84 5.43 12.01
N ALA A 94 -3.44 6.38 12.73
CA ALA A 94 -4.90 6.56 12.77
C ALA A 94 -5.53 6.95 11.41
N TYR A 95 -4.75 7.51 10.47
CA TYR A 95 -5.24 7.85 9.12
C TYR A 95 -5.63 6.60 8.30
N LEU A 96 -5.16 5.41 8.67
CA LEU A 96 -5.53 4.13 8.05
C LEU A 96 -6.94 3.65 8.45
N GLY A 97 -7.62 4.36 9.36
CA GLY A 97 -9.00 4.13 9.74
C GLY A 97 -9.20 3.04 10.81
N GLU A 98 -10.45 2.94 11.30
CA GLU A 98 -10.79 2.13 12.48
C GLU A 98 -10.44 0.65 12.33
N LYS A 99 -10.63 0.06 11.14
CA LYS A 99 -10.27 -1.34 10.88
C LYS A 99 -8.78 -1.62 11.00
N ALA A 100 -7.92 -0.66 10.69
CA ALA A 100 -6.47 -0.81 10.83
C ALA A 100 -6.02 -0.71 12.30
N ALA A 101 -6.81 -0.05 13.16
CA ALA A 101 -6.53 0.02 14.60
C ALA A 101 -6.74 -1.32 15.34
N GLU A 102 -7.42 -2.30 14.72
CA GLU A 102 -7.61 -3.66 15.24
C GLU A 102 -6.44 -4.61 14.88
N ILE A 103 -5.41 -4.17 14.14
CA ILE A 103 -4.30 -5.01 13.69
C ILE A 103 -3.29 -5.27 14.82
N GLU A 104 -2.98 -6.53 15.09
CA GLU A 104 -1.96 -6.93 16.06
C GLU A 104 -0.56 -6.38 15.72
N MET A 105 0.04 -5.63 16.65
CA MET A 105 1.42 -5.16 16.52
C MET A 105 2.41 -6.31 16.76
N VAL A 106 3.11 -6.74 15.72
CA VAL A 106 4.13 -7.80 15.78
C VAL A 106 5.54 -7.27 16.12
N GLY A 107 5.62 -6.29 17.01
CA GLY A 107 6.89 -5.60 17.34
C GLY A 107 7.14 -4.38 16.46
N THR A 108 8.42 -4.02 16.30
CA THR A 108 8.81 -2.83 15.53
C THR A 108 9.47 -3.17 14.20
N VAL A 109 9.48 -2.25 13.23
CA VAL A 109 10.22 -2.44 11.96
C VAL A 109 11.70 -2.79 12.19
N ALA A 110 12.33 -2.23 13.23
CA ALA A 110 13.73 -2.54 13.55
C ALA A 110 13.92 -3.87 14.31
N ALA A 111 12.85 -4.42 14.89
CA ALA A 111 12.84 -5.67 15.63
C ALA A 111 11.45 -6.33 15.59
N PRO A 112 11.10 -7.03 14.49
CA PRO A 112 9.89 -7.85 14.43
C PRO A 112 9.94 -9.00 15.43
N ASN A 113 8.81 -9.30 16.05
CA ASN A 113 8.66 -10.35 17.04
C ASN A 113 8.16 -11.64 16.38
N LEU A 114 9.08 -12.56 16.10
CA LEU A 114 8.78 -13.84 15.44
C LEU A 114 7.76 -14.69 16.20
N GLU A 115 7.76 -14.67 17.53
CA GLU A 115 6.77 -15.44 18.33
C GLU A 115 5.34 -14.92 18.13
N LYS A 116 5.16 -13.59 18.09
CA LYS A 116 3.87 -12.96 17.73
C LYS A 116 3.46 -13.33 16.28
N ILE A 117 4.40 -13.31 15.34
CA ILE A 117 4.13 -13.66 13.93
C ILE A 117 3.69 -15.13 13.81
N VAL A 118 4.38 -16.07 14.48
CA VAL A 118 3.97 -17.48 14.55
C VAL A 118 2.58 -17.63 15.15
N ALA A 119 2.28 -16.93 16.25
CA ALA A 119 0.98 -17.01 16.93
C ALA A 119 -0.20 -16.53 16.07
N LEU A 120 0.05 -15.67 15.07
CA LEU A 120 -0.96 -15.22 14.12
C LEU A 120 -1.22 -16.21 12.98
N SER A 121 -0.40 -17.25 12.80
CA SER A 121 -0.52 -18.23 11.71
C SER A 121 -0.78 -17.58 10.34
N PRO A 122 0.15 -16.76 9.82
CA PRO A 122 -0.02 -16.10 8.53
C PRO A 122 0.01 -17.08 7.35
N ASP A 123 -0.58 -16.67 6.23
CA ASP A 123 -0.48 -17.34 4.92
C ASP A 123 0.38 -16.57 3.90
N LEU A 124 0.73 -15.31 4.22
CA LEU A 124 1.70 -14.48 3.51
C LEU A 124 2.41 -13.54 4.49
N ILE A 125 3.73 -13.42 4.35
CA ILE A 125 4.53 -12.38 5.02
C ILE A 125 5.17 -11.49 3.96
N ILE A 126 4.95 -10.18 4.06
CA ILE A 126 5.60 -9.17 3.23
C ILE A 126 6.65 -8.45 4.07
N GLY A 127 7.87 -8.36 3.54
CA GLY A 127 9.01 -7.72 4.20
C GLY A 127 9.93 -7.01 3.21
N THR A 128 11.14 -6.67 3.67
CA THR A 128 12.10 -5.86 2.88
C THR A 128 13.53 -6.26 3.22
N GLU A 129 14.32 -6.62 2.21
CA GLU A 129 15.67 -7.19 2.39
C GLU A 129 16.60 -6.25 3.14
N SER A 130 16.60 -4.95 2.81
CA SER A 130 17.46 -3.95 3.47
C SER A 130 17.15 -3.67 4.95
N ARG A 131 16.09 -4.27 5.51
CA ARG A 131 15.74 -4.23 6.94
C ARG A 131 15.71 -5.61 7.59
N HIS A 132 15.17 -6.59 6.88
CA HIS A 132 14.72 -7.87 7.41
C HIS A 132 15.49 -9.08 6.85
N GLY A 133 16.55 -8.87 6.06
CA GLY A 133 17.33 -9.95 5.41
C GLY A 133 17.80 -11.04 6.36
N ASP A 134 18.29 -10.67 7.55
CA ASP A 134 18.73 -11.62 8.60
C ASP A 134 17.60 -12.48 9.17
N LEU A 135 16.33 -12.09 8.96
CA LEU A 135 15.14 -12.81 9.41
C LEU A 135 14.50 -13.67 8.31
N TYR A 136 14.94 -13.56 7.05
CA TYR A 136 14.23 -14.16 5.90
C TYR A 136 14.00 -15.67 6.08
N GLU A 137 15.04 -16.44 6.39
CA GLU A 137 14.93 -17.91 6.54
C GLU A 137 14.01 -18.30 7.72
N GLN A 138 13.92 -17.45 8.74
CA GLN A 138 13.05 -17.68 9.90
C GLN A 138 11.59 -17.36 9.58
N LEU A 139 11.33 -16.33 8.78
CA LEU A 139 9.98 -15.93 8.34
C LEU A 139 9.45 -16.87 7.25
N ALA A 140 10.30 -17.27 6.30
CA ALA A 140 9.97 -18.25 5.26
C ALA A 140 9.65 -19.65 5.83
N ALA A 141 10.15 -19.97 7.02
CA ALA A 141 9.78 -21.18 7.76
C ALA A 141 8.40 -21.09 8.46
N ILE A 142 7.80 -19.89 8.53
CA ILE A 142 6.45 -19.66 9.08
C ILE A 142 5.40 -19.68 7.97
N ALA A 143 5.63 -18.92 6.90
CA ALA A 143 4.70 -18.76 5.78
C ALA A 143 5.44 -18.31 4.49
N PRO A 144 4.82 -18.43 3.30
CA PRO A 144 5.29 -17.77 2.08
C PRO A 144 5.71 -16.33 2.35
N THR A 145 7.00 -16.03 2.12
CA THR A 145 7.62 -14.75 2.49
C THR A 145 8.21 -14.09 1.26
N VAL A 146 7.81 -12.85 0.97
CA VAL A 146 8.27 -12.08 -0.20
C VAL A 146 8.84 -10.74 0.24
N TYR A 147 10.03 -10.40 -0.26
CA TYR A 147 10.76 -9.21 0.17
C TYR A 147 10.92 -8.17 -0.94
N MET A 148 10.49 -6.94 -0.67
CA MET A 148 10.95 -5.76 -1.41
C MET A 148 12.47 -5.65 -1.29
N ALA A 149 13.16 -5.14 -2.31
CA ALA A 149 14.62 -4.96 -2.23
C ALA A 149 15.00 -3.88 -1.20
N THR A 150 14.29 -2.74 -1.23
CA THR A 150 14.47 -1.60 -0.32
C THR A 150 13.15 -0.84 -0.17
N GLN A 151 13.08 0.11 0.77
CA GLN A 151 12.01 1.12 0.85
C GLN A 151 12.25 2.35 -0.07
N THR A 152 13.26 2.32 -0.94
CA THR A 152 13.70 3.52 -1.67
C THR A 152 12.61 4.01 -2.62
N ASP A 153 12.52 5.33 -2.78
CA ASP A 153 11.65 5.97 -3.75
C ASP A 153 12.09 5.65 -5.21
N PRO A 154 11.15 5.60 -6.19
CA PRO A 154 9.75 6.02 -6.10
C PRO A 154 8.87 5.01 -5.35
N TRP A 155 8.17 5.48 -4.31
CA TRP A 155 7.28 4.64 -3.48
C TRP A 155 6.18 3.91 -4.25
N GLN A 156 5.83 4.39 -5.45
CA GLN A 156 4.87 3.73 -6.35
C GLN A 156 5.35 2.33 -6.80
N ASP A 157 6.66 2.09 -6.93
CA ASP A 157 7.20 0.76 -7.24
C ASP A 157 6.98 -0.21 -6.06
N ASN A 158 7.03 0.31 -4.83
CA ASN A 158 6.76 -0.45 -3.61
C ASN A 158 5.26 -0.78 -3.50
N VAL A 159 4.37 0.13 -3.93
CA VAL A 159 2.93 -0.13 -4.08
C VAL A 159 2.69 -1.27 -5.07
N GLN A 160 3.35 -1.21 -6.22
CA GLN A 160 3.21 -2.21 -7.29
C GLN A 160 3.67 -3.60 -6.83
N PHE A 161 4.75 -3.70 -6.07
CA PHE A 161 5.22 -4.96 -5.49
C PHE A 161 4.25 -5.55 -4.47
N VAL A 162 3.74 -4.74 -3.53
CA VAL A 162 2.76 -5.18 -2.54
C VAL A 162 1.47 -5.63 -3.23
N ALA A 163 1.07 -4.94 -4.31
CA ALA A 163 -0.05 -5.34 -5.15
C ALA A 163 0.16 -6.67 -5.87
N GLU A 164 1.36 -6.95 -6.40
CA GLU A 164 1.70 -8.27 -6.98
C GLU A 164 1.62 -9.39 -5.93
N ALA A 165 2.18 -9.14 -4.74
CA ALA A 165 2.13 -10.08 -3.62
C ALA A 165 0.69 -10.39 -3.17
N LEU A 166 -0.20 -9.39 -3.19
CA LEU A 166 -1.61 -9.52 -2.84
C LEU A 166 -2.52 -9.91 -4.01
N ASN A 167 -1.98 -10.11 -5.21
CA ASN A 167 -2.73 -10.37 -6.46
C ASN A 167 -3.79 -9.29 -6.77
N LYS A 168 -3.41 -8.01 -6.63
CA LYS A 168 -4.27 -6.82 -6.78
C LYS A 168 -3.64 -5.71 -7.65
N THR A 169 -2.86 -6.11 -8.65
CA THR A 169 -2.17 -5.21 -9.59
C THR A 169 -3.12 -4.22 -10.28
N ASP A 170 -4.31 -4.67 -10.70
CA ASP A 170 -5.28 -3.80 -11.38
C ASP A 170 -5.79 -2.70 -10.45
N GLN A 171 -6.13 -3.05 -9.20
CA GLN A 171 -6.56 -2.10 -8.17
C GLN A 171 -5.45 -1.11 -7.79
N ALA A 172 -4.18 -1.53 -7.81
CA ALA A 172 -3.05 -0.61 -7.60
C ALA A 172 -2.92 0.41 -8.75
N GLY A 173 -3.18 -0.01 -9.99
CA GLY A 173 -3.28 0.90 -11.13
C GLY A 173 -4.40 1.94 -10.98
N GLU A 174 -5.56 1.52 -10.48
CA GLU A 174 -6.68 2.42 -10.14
C GLU A 174 -6.28 3.41 -9.03
N LEU A 175 -5.74 2.93 -7.91
CA LEU A 175 -5.31 3.77 -6.78
C LEU A 175 -4.25 4.81 -7.16
N LEU A 176 -3.24 4.43 -7.97
CA LEU A 176 -2.21 5.35 -8.43
C LEU A 176 -2.74 6.35 -9.47
N GLY A 177 -3.75 5.95 -10.26
CA GLY A 177 -4.49 6.84 -11.16
C GLY A 177 -5.28 7.90 -10.39
N ASP A 178 -6.08 7.48 -9.41
CA ASP A 178 -6.86 8.38 -8.54
C ASP A 178 -5.96 9.34 -7.75
N TYR A 179 -4.83 8.84 -7.23
CA TYR A 179 -3.80 9.67 -6.58
C TYR A 179 -3.25 10.76 -7.52
N THR A 180 -2.91 10.39 -8.76
CA THR A 180 -2.42 11.34 -9.77
C THR A 180 -3.49 12.38 -10.12
N ALA A 181 -4.75 11.97 -10.27
CA ALA A 181 -5.86 12.88 -10.50
C ALA A 181 -6.08 13.86 -9.32
N ARG A 182 -5.91 13.40 -8.07
CA ARG A 182 -5.99 14.27 -6.88
C ARG A 182 -4.85 15.29 -6.86
N CYS A 183 -3.64 14.93 -7.27
CA CYS A 183 -2.54 15.89 -7.44
C CYS A 183 -2.91 17.00 -8.45
N GLU A 184 -3.40 16.64 -9.63
CA GLU A 184 -3.81 17.60 -10.67
C GLU A 184 -4.95 18.51 -10.22
N GLU A 185 -5.90 17.99 -9.44
CA GLU A 185 -6.99 18.77 -8.84
C GLU A 185 -6.45 19.83 -7.86
N VAL A 186 -5.60 19.43 -6.91
CA VAL A 186 -5.00 20.34 -5.92
C VAL A 186 -4.15 21.40 -6.63
N ALA A 187 -3.35 21.00 -7.62
CA ALA A 187 -2.51 21.91 -8.40
C ALA A 187 -3.34 22.98 -9.13
N SER A 188 -4.38 22.55 -9.82
CA SER A 188 -5.28 23.41 -10.60
C SER A 188 -6.11 24.34 -9.72
N LYS A 189 -6.61 23.83 -8.59
CA LYS A 189 -7.48 24.55 -7.64
C LYS A 189 -6.78 25.72 -6.97
N HIS A 190 -5.49 25.58 -6.66
CA HIS A 190 -4.69 26.57 -5.93
C HIS A 190 -3.67 27.31 -6.78
N SER A 191 -3.61 27.03 -8.09
CA SER A 191 -2.61 27.54 -9.03
C SER A 191 -1.20 27.43 -8.44
N THR A 192 -0.77 26.19 -8.18
CA THR A 192 0.52 25.90 -7.52
C THR A 192 1.73 26.12 -8.43
N GLU A 193 1.52 26.10 -9.75
CA GLU A 193 2.57 26.25 -10.76
C GLU A 193 3.47 27.47 -10.49
N GLY A 194 4.79 27.23 -10.47
CA GLY A 194 5.80 28.25 -10.24
C GLY A 194 5.99 28.68 -8.78
N LYS A 195 5.20 28.13 -7.83
CA LYS A 195 5.42 28.31 -6.38
C LYS A 195 6.37 27.23 -5.85
N THR A 196 7.14 27.60 -4.83
CA THR A 196 8.05 26.70 -4.14
C THR A 196 7.46 26.19 -2.82
N ALA A 197 7.78 24.97 -2.43
CA ALA A 197 7.43 24.42 -1.12
C ALA A 197 8.62 23.69 -0.49
N GLN A 198 8.75 23.76 0.83
CA GLN A 198 9.78 23.04 1.56
C GLN A 198 9.18 22.40 2.82
N LEU A 199 9.20 21.07 2.86
CA LEU A 199 8.98 20.32 4.09
C LEU A 199 10.25 20.35 4.94
N ILE A 200 10.08 20.71 6.22
CA ILE A 200 11.11 20.84 7.23
C ILE A 200 10.74 19.95 8.41
N ARG A 201 11.67 19.08 8.82
CA ARG A 201 11.58 18.31 10.04
C ARG A 201 12.66 18.76 11.02
N PRO A 202 12.31 19.52 12.06
CA PRO A 202 13.24 19.82 13.13
C PRO A 202 13.68 18.54 13.85
N ARG A 203 14.99 18.41 14.06
CA ARG A 203 15.65 17.47 14.96
C ARG A 203 16.51 18.30 15.93
N ASP A 204 16.95 17.70 17.03
CA ASP A 204 17.51 18.39 18.22
C ASP A 204 18.33 19.68 17.90
N ASP A 205 19.38 19.55 17.08
CA ASP A 205 20.26 20.67 16.67
C ASP A 205 20.22 20.99 15.16
N VAL A 206 19.31 20.40 14.36
CA VAL A 206 19.28 20.57 12.89
C VAL A 206 17.87 20.67 12.31
N LEU A 207 17.75 21.37 11.19
CA LEU A 207 16.55 21.39 10.36
C LEU A 207 16.76 20.46 9.17
N THR A 208 16.07 19.32 9.17
CA THR A 208 16.09 18.40 8.02
C THR A 208 15.17 18.90 6.93
N LEU A 209 15.71 19.14 5.75
CA LEU A 209 14.96 19.51 4.56
C LEU A 209 14.72 18.26 3.72
N TYR A 210 13.47 18.01 3.34
CA TYR A 210 13.12 16.89 2.46
C TYR A 210 13.16 17.31 1.00
N GLY A 211 13.75 16.46 0.16
CA GLY A 211 14.01 16.69 -1.26
C GLY A 211 12.93 16.12 -2.17
N PRO A 212 12.99 16.43 -3.48
CA PRO A 212 11.97 16.05 -4.46
C PRO A 212 11.81 14.53 -4.62
N THR A 213 12.87 13.77 -4.39
CA THR A 213 12.85 12.30 -4.43
C THR A 213 12.22 11.67 -3.19
N SER A 214 11.96 12.41 -2.11
CA SER A 214 11.27 11.86 -0.94
C SER A 214 9.78 11.68 -1.21
N PHE A 215 9.12 10.77 -0.49
CA PHE A 215 7.66 10.66 -0.44
C PHE A 215 6.91 12.01 -0.40
N ALA A 216 7.22 12.87 0.57
CA ALA A 216 6.54 14.16 0.70
C ALA A 216 6.95 15.17 -0.38
N GLY A 217 8.23 15.20 -0.78
CA GLY A 217 8.70 16.08 -1.86
C GLY A 217 8.06 15.72 -3.20
N SER A 218 8.03 14.45 -3.55
CA SER A 218 7.38 13.94 -4.77
C SER A 218 5.87 14.18 -4.74
N THR A 219 5.23 14.12 -3.56
CA THR A 219 3.81 14.50 -3.40
C THR A 219 3.58 15.99 -3.66
N LEU A 220 4.45 16.87 -3.15
CA LEU A 220 4.39 18.30 -3.42
C LEU A 220 4.63 18.63 -4.91
N GLU A 221 5.59 17.97 -5.56
CA GLU A 221 5.85 18.16 -6.99
C GLU A 221 4.74 17.58 -7.89
N CYS A 222 4.13 16.46 -7.48
CA CYS A 222 2.91 15.93 -8.09
C CYS A 222 1.79 16.98 -8.06
N ALA A 223 1.60 17.66 -6.91
CA ALA A 223 0.68 18.78 -6.75
C ALA A 223 1.14 20.11 -7.37
N GLY A 224 2.13 20.10 -8.29
CA GLY A 224 2.55 21.26 -9.09
C GLY A 224 3.39 22.31 -8.37
N LEU A 225 3.78 22.06 -7.12
CA LEU A 225 4.78 22.86 -6.40
C LEU A 225 6.19 22.45 -6.85
N THR A 226 7.21 23.22 -6.46
CA THR A 226 8.62 22.88 -6.74
C THR A 226 9.43 22.87 -5.45
N ILE A 227 10.29 21.87 -5.25
CA ILE A 227 11.22 21.88 -4.11
C ILE A 227 12.44 22.75 -4.48
N PRO A 228 12.86 23.73 -3.65
CA PRO A 228 14.02 24.57 -3.94
C PRO A 228 15.29 23.77 -4.25
N ALA A 229 15.85 24.01 -5.44
CA ALA A 229 17.00 23.29 -5.96
C ALA A 229 18.27 23.50 -5.11
N ARG A 230 18.93 22.39 -4.77
CA ARG A 230 20.19 22.31 -4.00
C ARG A 230 20.92 21.02 -4.36
N ASP A 231 22.14 20.85 -3.84
CA ASP A 231 22.73 19.51 -3.76
C ASP A 231 21.98 18.71 -2.69
N TRP A 232 21.48 17.53 -3.06
CA TRP A 232 20.77 16.61 -2.17
C TRP A 232 21.64 15.41 -1.75
N GLU A 233 22.92 15.37 -2.12
CA GLU A 233 23.89 14.34 -1.72
C GLU A 233 23.49 12.88 -2.08
N ASN A 234 22.64 12.72 -3.11
CA ASN A 234 21.97 11.45 -3.47
C ASN A 234 21.07 10.89 -2.36
N SER A 235 20.54 11.76 -1.49
CA SER A 235 19.66 11.45 -0.37
C SER A 235 18.26 12.04 -0.60
N ILE A 236 17.24 11.46 0.05
CA ILE A 236 15.88 12.02 0.12
C ILE A 236 15.78 13.28 0.99
N SER A 237 16.83 13.61 1.75
CA SER A 237 16.86 14.75 2.66
C SER A 237 18.29 15.20 2.99
N VAL A 238 18.46 16.49 3.28
CA VAL A 238 19.72 17.06 3.81
C VAL A 238 19.47 17.71 5.17
N ASP A 239 20.47 17.63 6.06
CA ASP A 239 20.43 18.30 7.35
C ASP A 239 21.11 19.67 7.27
N LEU A 240 20.41 20.69 7.76
CA LEU A 240 20.85 22.08 7.73
C LEU A 240 20.95 22.60 9.16
N SER A 241 22.11 23.15 9.54
CA SER A 241 22.28 23.75 10.87
C SER A 241 21.57 25.12 10.94
N PRO A 242 21.12 25.57 12.12
CA PRO A 242 20.35 26.82 12.27
C PRO A 242 21.01 28.07 11.68
N GLU A 243 22.34 28.09 11.57
CA GLU A 243 23.11 29.21 10.99
C GLU A 243 22.88 29.38 9.48
N PHE A 244 22.49 28.32 8.77
CA PHE A 244 22.26 28.32 7.32
C PHE A 244 20.78 28.41 6.94
N VAL A 245 19.90 28.71 7.90
CA VAL A 245 18.43 28.62 7.77
C VAL A 245 17.82 29.37 6.59
N SER A 246 18.48 30.42 6.10
CA SER A 246 18.10 31.13 4.87
C SER A 246 18.04 30.24 3.62
N GLY A 247 18.79 29.12 3.61
CA GLY A 247 18.75 28.10 2.56
C GLY A 247 17.50 27.20 2.59
N ALA A 248 16.61 27.35 3.57
CA ALA A 248 15.36 26.59 3.69
C ALA A 248 14.12 27.38 3.21
N ASN A 249 14.30 28.60 2.68
CA ASN A 249 13.20 29.46 2.25
C ASN A 249 12.44 28.92 1.03
N ALA A 250 11.11 29.07 1.05
CA ALA A 250 10.16 28.71 -0.01
C ALA A 250 8.86 29.52 0.18
N ASP A 251 8.00 29.56 -0.82
CA ASP A 251 6.69 30.25 -0.74
C ASP A 251 5.73 29.57 0.25
N LEU A 252 5.85 28.24 0.39
CA LEU A 252 5.14 27.43 1.37
C LEU A 252 6.13 26.68 2.28
N ILE A 253 6.13 27.02 3.58
CA ILE A 253 6.92 26.34 4.60
C ILE A 253 6.05 25.39 5.39
N LEU A 254 6.39 24.10 5.36
CA LEU A 254 5.69 23.03 6.07
C LEU A 254 6.62 22.46 7.16
N VAL A 255 6.16 22.40 8.40
CA VAL A 255 6.98 22.01 9.56
C VAL A 255 6.34 20.84 10.29
N THR A 256 7.04 19.71 10.33
CA THR A 256 6.49 18.49 10.96
C THR A 256 6.32 18.68 12.47
N SER A 257 5.16 18.31 13.00
CA SER A 257 4.86 18.30 14.44
C SER A 257 4.11 17.03 14.83
N ALA A 258 4.25 16.63 16.09
CA ALA A 258 3.38 15.62 16.72
C ALA A 258 2.08 16.23 17.29
N LYS A 259 1.90 17.55 17.17
CA LYS A 259 0.73 18.33 17.64
C LYS A 259 0.39 19.45 16.64
N PRO A 260 0.11 19.14 15.36
CA PRO A 260 -0.03 20.17 14.32
C PRO A 260 -1.18 21.16 14.55
N ALA A 261 -2.21 20.76 15.31
CA ALA A 261 -3.33 21.64 15.68
C ALA A 261 -2.99 22.70 16.76
N ASP A 262 -1.86 22.57 17.47
CA ASP A 262 -1.43 23.52 18.50
C ASP A 262 -0.28 24.38 17.98
N ALA A 263 -0.61 25.57 17.46
CA ALA A 263 0.37 26.54 16.98
C ALA A 263 1.37 26.99 18.06
N GLY A 264 1.05 26.84 19.35
CA GLY A 264 1.98 27.06 20.46
C GLY A 264 3.11 26.03 20.54
N THR A 265 3.03 24.94 19.77
CA THR A 265 4.07 23.89 19.68
C THR A 265 5.07 24.11 18.54
N MET A 266 5.05 25.28 17.88
CA MET A 266 6.03 25.63 16.85
C MET A 266 7.47 25.38 17.35
N PRO A 267 8.25 24.49 16.71
CA PRO A 267 9.59 24.15 17.18
C PRO A 267 10.51 25.37 17.27
N LYS A 268 11.29 25.46 18.36
CA LYS A 268 12.12 26.64 18.66
C LYS A 268 13.08 27.01 17.53
N ALA A 269 13.68 26.02 16.85
CA ALA A 269 14.56 26.24 15.70
C ALA A 269 13.88 26.93 14.50
N VAL A 270 12.55 26.83 14.39
CA VAL A 270 11.75 27.57 13.39
C VAL A 270 11.31 28.92 13.97
N ALA A 271 10.80 28.96 15.21
CA ALA A 271 10.31 30.17 15.85
C ALA A 271 11.39 31.26 16.02
N ASP A 272 12.62 30.88 16.41
CA ASP A 272 13.76 31.79 16.52
C ASP A 272 14.20 32.36 15.16
N ASN A 273 13.85 31.68 14.06
CA ASN A 273 14.24 31.99 12.69
C ASN A 273 13.07 32.45 11.81
N ALA A 274 11.97 32.92 12.41
CA ALA A 274 10.73 33.29 11.71
C ALA A 274 10.90 34.31 10.55
N GLY A 275 11.98 35.10 10.54
CA GLY A 275 12.31 36.00 9.42
C GLY A 275 12.67 35.28 8.10
N PHE A 276 13.03 34.00 8.15
CA PHE A 276 13.32 33.14 6.99
C PHE A 276 12.18 32.18 6.66
N PHE A 277 11.14 32.15 7.49
CA PHE A 277 9.99 31.26 7.37
C PHE A 277 8.71 32.09 7.34
N PRO A 278 8.31 32.62 6.17
CA PRO A 278 7.03 33.30 6.05
C PRO A 278 5.90 32.31 6.28
N ASN A 279 5.07 32.56 7.31
CA ASN A 279 3.87 31.78 7.63
C ASN A 279 4.07 30.24 7.68
N PRO A 280 4.90 29.70 8.60
CA PRO A 280 5.16 28.27 8.65
C PRO A 280 3.94 27.49 9.16
N HIS A 281 3.49 26.51 8.38
CA HIS A 281 2.36 25.65 8.73
C HIS A 281 2.85 24.39 9.45
N LEU A 282 2.26 24.09 10.62
CA LEU A 282 2.50 22.81 11.27
C LEU A 282 1.72 21.71 10.56
N VAL A 283 2.40 20.60 10.27
CA VAL A 283 1.84 19.42 9.60
C VAL A 283 2.11 18.15 10.38
N ASP A 284 1.23 17.15 10.27
CA ASP A 284 1.33 15.93 11.07
C ASP A 284 2.44 15.00 10.57
N MET A 285 3.37 14.65 11.46
CA MET A 285 4.46 13.72 11.13
C MET A 285 3.94 12.32 10.72
N SER A 286 2.76 11.90 11.20
CA SER A 286 2.23 10.55 10.99
C SER A 286 1.95 10.19 9.53
N TYR A 287 1.63 11.18 8.69
CA TYR A 287 1.45 11.02 7.24
C TYR A 287 2.44 11.82 6.39
N TRP A 288 2.95 12.97 6.83
CA TRP A 288 3.98 13.72 6.08
C TRP A 288 5.39 13.10 6.12
N ILE A 289 5.66 12.18 7.06
CA ILE A 289 6.98 11.53 7.19
C ILE A 289 6.86 10.00 7.26
N THR A 290 5.91 9.48 8.03
CA THR A 290 5.83 8.03 8.31
C THR A 290 4.75 7.30 7.52
N GLY A 291 3.77 8.01 6.96
CA GLY A 291 2.69 7.43 6.17
C GLY A 291 3.07 7.38 4.70
N VAL A 292 3.97 6.45 4.38
CA VAL A 292 4.58 6.31 3.05
C VAL A 292 3.79 5.33 2.19
N GLY A 293 2.63 5.74 1.67
CA GLY A 293 1.79 4.92 0.80
C GLY A 293 0.58 5.67 0.23
N PRO A 294 -0.31 5.01 -0.53
CA PRO A 294 -1.45 5.65 -1.19
C PRO A 294 -2.36 6.44 -0.25
N LEU A 295 -2.71 5.89 0.93
CA LEU A 295 -3.62 6.55 1.88
C LEU A 295 -2.92 7.70 2.61
N GLY A 296 -1.66 7.52 3.02
CA GLY A 296 -0.84 8.59 3.56
C GLY A 296 -0.68 9.74 2.56
N GLY A 297 -0.48 9.43 1.28
CA GLY A 297 -0.31 10.41 0.21
C GLY A 297 -1.59 11.20 -0.08
N LEU A 298 -2.74 10.54 -0.13
CA LEU A 298 -4.05 11.22 -0.22
C LEU A 298 -4.29 12.10 1.02
N THR A 299 -3.91 11.65 2.22
CA THR A 299 -4.00 12.44 3.45
C THR A 299 -3.09 13.69 3.40
N VAL A 300 -1.88 13.57 2.84
CA VAL A 300 -0.98 14.71 2.57
C VAL A 300 -1.59 15.69 1.58
N LEU A 301 -2.22 15.22 0.49
CA LEU A 301 -2.88 16.06 -0.50
C LEU A 301 -4.11 16.80 0.08
N ASP A 302 -4.89 16.15 0.94
CA ASP A 302 -6.02 16.79 1.62
C ASP A 302 -5.57 17.84 2.66
N ASP A 303 -4.48 17.57 3.39
CA ASP A 303 -3.88 18.55 4.30
C ASP A 303 -3.27 19.75 3.54
N LEU A 304 -2.65 19.50 2.39
CA LEU A 304 -2.16 20.54 1.47
C LEU A 304 -3.30 21.40 0.90
N ASP A 305 -4.38 20.78 0.43
CA ASP A 305 -5.59 21.47 -0.07
C ASP A 305 -6.18 22.40 1.01
N ARG A 306 -6.26 21.91 2.25
CA ARG A 306 -6.67 22.68 3.43
C ARG A 306 -5.74 23.87 3.72
N ILE A 307 -4.42 23.66 3.67
CA ILE A 307 -3.40 24.69 3.96
C ILE A 307 -3.44 25.80 2.91
N LEU A 308 -3.47 25.44 1.63
CA LEU A 308 -3.55 26.39 0.52
C LEU A 308 -4.89 27.13 0.52
N GLY A 309 -5.99 26.43 0.80
CA GLY A 309 -7.34 27.02 0.90
C GLY A 309 -7.52 28.01 2.06
N ALA A 310 -6.74 27.88 3.14
CA ALA A 310 -6.75 28.82 4.26
C ALA A 310 -5.86 30.06 4.03
N SER A 311 -5.11 30.11 2.92
CA SER A 311 -4.12 31.15 2.62
C SER A 311 -4.58 32.15 1.54
N ASN A 312 -5.81 32.01 1.03
CA ASN A 312 -6.45 32.86 0.01
C ASN A 312 -7.51 33.81 0.60
#